data_AF-A0A9Y1FLC3-F1
#
_entry.id   AF-A0A9Y1FLC3-F1
#
_cell.length_a   1.000
_cell.length_b   1.000
_cell.length_c   1.000
_cell.angle_alpha   90.00
_cell.angle_beta   90.00
_cell.angle_gamma   90.00
#
_symmetry.space_group_name_H-M   'P 1'
#
loop_
_entity.id
_entity.type
_entity.pdbx_description
1 polymer ?
#
loop_
_entity_poly.entity_id
_entity_poly.type
_entity_poly.pdbx_seq_one_letter_code
_entity_poly.pdbx_strand_id
1 'polypeptide(L)'
;MLQVNEEDLKKRIKKILNKYSRVRSSLNKEDIPPSENREALWDIRADLELIIVEMKYLYNLKEFYEWQGEFKKTRGTANPVKATERLKKFKKSSKTFLESFDKNIEESFRYLWELKETISKNMKAFSYPTWIRRDKKFIKQSEKIFYV
;
A
#
# COMPACT_ATOMS: atom_id res chain seq x y z
N MET A 1 -14.91 5.98 22.68
CA MET A 1 -13.64 5.22 22.58
C MET A 1 -13.86 4.11 21.57
N LEU A 2 -13.08 4.04 20.49
CA LEU A 2 -13.06 2.85 19.64
C LEU A 2 -12.55 1.69 20.51
N GLN A 3 -13.41 0.71 20.81
CA GLN A 3 -12.95 -0.56 21.38
C GLN A 3 -12.23 -1.30 20.25
N VAL A 4 -10.93 -1.03 20.11
CA VAL A 4 -10.10 -1.76 19.15
C VAL A 4 -9.83 -3.14 19.77
N ASN A 5 -10.34 -4.19 19.13
CA ASN A 5 -10.11 -5.57 19.51
C ASN A 5 -8.93 -6.13 18.70
N GLU A 6 -7.95 -6.75 19.35
CA GLU A 6 -6.80 -7.37 18.70
C GLU A 6 -7.22 -8.41 17.65
N GLU A 7 -8.23 -9.22 17.94
CA GLU A 7 -8.68 -10.26 17.01
C GLU A 7 -9.26 -9.66 15.73
N ASP A 8 -9.99 -8.55 15.85
CA ASP A 8 -10.56 -7.86 14.69
C ASP A 8 -9.48 -7.08 13.91
N LEU A 9 -8.47 -6.56 14.59
CA LEU A 9 -7.27 -5.99 13.96
C LEU A 9 -6.56 -7.05 13.11
N LYS A 10 -6.32 -8.26 13.66
CA LYS A 10 -5.70 -9.37 12.92
C LYS A 10 -6.51 -9.79 11.70
N LYS A 11 -7.85 -9.85 11.80
CA LYS A 11 -8.73 -10.11 10.64
C LYS A 11 -8.60 -9.05 9.57
N ARG A 12 -8.54 -7.77 9.93
CA ARG A 12 -8.36 -6.65 8.98
C ARG A 12 -6.99 -6.69 8.33
N ILE A 13 -5.93 -6.96 9.10
CA ILE A 13 -4.57 -7.18 8.58
C ILE A 13 -4.56 -8.34 7.57
N LYS A 14 -5.18 -9.47 7.90
CA LYS A 14 -5.29 -10.61 6.99
C LYS A 14 -5.96 -10.22 5.68
N LYS A 15 -7.08 -9.49 5.77
CA LYS A 15 -7.84 -9.00 4.60
C LYS A 15 -6.98 -8.08 3.74
N ILE A 16 -6.27 -7.12 4.35
CA ILE A 16 -5.48 -6.13 3.60
C ILE A 16 -4.27 -6.75 2.93
N LEU A 17 -3.57 -7.67 3.60
CA LEU A 17 -2.43 -8.38 3.01
C LEU A 17 -2.86 -9.31 1.87
N ASN A 18 -4.04 -9.93 1.97
CA ASN A 18 -4.61 -10.70 0.88
C ASN A 18 -5.01 -9.80 -0.31
N LYS A 19 -5.64 -8.65 -0.06
CA LYS A 19 -5.95 -7.64 -1.10
C LYS A 19 -4.66 -7.18 -1.79
N TYR A 20 -3.64 -6.83 -1.00
CA TYR A 20 -2.34 -6.42 -1.51
C TYR A 20 -1.65 -7.51 -2.33
N SER A 21 -1.69 -8.78 -1.90
CA SER A 21 -1.09 -9.89 -2.66
C SER A 21 -1.70 -10.04 -4.05
N ARG A 22 -3.03 -9.83 -4.18
CA ARG A 22 -3.73 -9.84 -5.47
C ARG A 22 -3.30 -8.67 -6.35
N VAL A 23 -3.35 -7.45 -5.82
CA VAL A 23 -2.92 -6.23 -6.54
C VAL A 23 -1.45 -6.33 -6.95
N ARG A 24 -0.57 -6.79 -6.06
CA ARG A 24 0.86 -6.99 -6.34
C ARG A 24 1.11 -7.94 -7.51
N SER A 25 0.31 -9.00 -7.62
CA SER A 25 0.38 -9.96 -8.73
C SER A 25 -0.15 -9.37 -10.05
N SER A 26 -0.90 -8.28 -9.97
CA SER A 26 -1.55 -7.62 -11.09
C SER A 26 -0.81 -6.36 -11.57
N LEU A 27 0.18 -5.89 -10.80
CA LEU A 27 1.04 -4.76 -11.17
C LEU A 27 1.76 -5.04 -12.49
N ASN A 28 1.60 -4.13 -13.45
CA ASN A 28 2.14 -4.19 -14.83
C ASN A 28 1.58 -5.32 -15.70
N LYS A 29 0.44 -5.92 -15.38
CA LYS A 29 -0.24 -6.73 -16.39
C LYS A 29 -0.90 -5.84 -17.44
N GLU A 30 -0.82 -6.24 -18.70
CA GLU A 30 -1.33 -5.46 -19.84
C GLU A 30 -2.85 -5.27 -19.81
N ASP A 31 -3.57 -6.19 -19.16
CA ASP A 31 -5.03 -6.19 -19.04
C ASP A 31 -5.55 -5.23 -17.97
N ILE A 32 -4.69 -4.66 -17.13
CA ILE A 32 -5.11 -3.82 -16.00
C ILE A 32 -4.58 -2.39 -16.17
N PRO A 33 -5.48 -1.41 -16.37
CA PRO A 33 -5.12 -0.02 -16.48
C PRO A 33 -4.31 0.48 -15.26
N PRO A 34 -3.28 1.32 -15.45
CA PRO A 34 -2.54 1.91 -14.33
C PRO A 34 -3.40 2.70 -13.35
N SER A 35 -4.51 3.30 -13.80
CA SER A 35 -5.46 3.97 -12.92
C SER A 35 -6.18 3.01 -11.96
N GLU A 36 -6.53 1.80 -12.40
CA GLU A 36 -7.12 0.78 -11.53
C GLU A 36 -6.12 0.28 -10.50
N ASN A 37 -4.88 0.02 -10.92
CA ASN A 37 -3.79 -0.30 -9.98
C ASN A 37 -3.58 0.84 -8.97
N ARG A 38 -3.70 2.10 -9.40
CA ARG A 38 -3.60 3.26 -8.51
C ARG A 38 -4.71 3.30 -7.46
N GLU A 39 -5.96 3.15 -7.88
CA GLU A 39 -7.10 3.17 -6.97
C GLU A 39 -6.99 2.04 -5.94
N ALA A 40 -6.67 0.83 -6.40
CA ALA A 40 -6.49 -0.31 -5.51
C ALA A 40 -5.35 -0.09 -4.50
N LEU A 41 -4.21 0.47 -4.93
CA LEU A 41 -3.09 0.82 -4.06
C LEU A 41 -3.46 1.95 -3.09
N TRP A 42 -4.23 2.94 -3.53
CA TRP A 42 -4.68 4.05 -2.68
C TRP A 42 -5.58 3.56 -1.55
N ASP A 43 -6.55 2.70 -1.85
CA ASP A 43 -7.40 2.06 -0.84
C ASP A 43 -6.55 1.29 0.18
N ILE A 44 -5.60 0.48 -0.31
CA ILE A 44 -4.73 -0.32 0.55
C ILE A 44 -3.92 0.60 1.47
N ARG A 45 -3.41 1.71 0.95
CA ARG A 45 -2.66 2.70 1.73
C ARG A 45 -3.52 3.34 2.81
N ALA A 46 -4.78 3.68 2.53
CA ALA A 46 -5.69 4.24 3.51
C ALA A 46 -6.03 3.23 4.64
N ASP A 47 -6.33 1.99 4.27
CA ASP A 47 -6.60 0.91 5.22
C ASP A 47 -5.38 0.63 6.12
N LEU A 48 -4.18 0.62 5.53
CA LEU A 48 -2.92 0.45 6.28
C LEU A 48 -2.70 1.60 7.27
N GLU A 49 -2.98 2.84 6.89
CA GLU A 49 -2.86 4.00 7.81
C GLU A 49 -3.73 3.80 9.06
N LEU A 50 -4.98 3.36 8.89
CA LEU A 50 -5.88 3.08 10.00
C LEU A 50 -5.35 1.95 10.90
N ILE A 51 -4.91 0.84 10.30
CA ILE A 51 -4.31 -0.29 11.03
C ILE A 51 -3.08 0.16 11.82
N ILE A 52 -2.20 0.97 11.21
CA ILE A 52 -0.99 1.51 11.86
C ILE A 52 -1.35 2.38 13.07
N VAL A 53 -2.37 3.23 12.95
CA VAL A 53 -2.85 4.06 14.08
C VAL A 53 -3.41 3.20 15.21
N GLU A 54 -4.20 2.18 14.88
CA GLU A 54 -4.74 1.23 15.85
C GLU A 54 -3.64 0.45 16.57
N MET A 55 -2.64 -0.04 15.83
CA MET A 55 -1.48 -0.72 16.42
C MET A 55 -0.70 0.20 17.37
N LYS A 56 -0.49 1.47 16.99
CA LYS A 56 0.15 2.46 17.87
C LYS A 56 -0.60 2.65 19.17
N TYR A 57 -1.92 2.65 19.13
CA TYR A 57 -2.76 2.83 20.31
C TYR A 57 -2.77 1.58 21.19
N LEU A 58 -3.00 0.39 20.61
CA LEU A 58 -3.12 -0.86 21.33
C LEU A 58 -1.82 -1.32 22.00
N TYR A 59 -0.69 -1.19 21.30
CA TYR A 59 0.59 -1.71 21.76
C TYR A 59 1.55 -0.61 22.24
N ASN A 60 1.04 0.61 22.42
CA ASN A 60 1.82 1.77 22.85
C ASN A 60 3.12 1.98 22.03
N LEU A 61 3.05 1.85 20.71
CA LEU A 61 4.22 1.90 19.81
C LEU A 61 4.76 3.32 19.56
N LYS A 62 4.65 4.22 20.54
CA LYS A 62 5.03 5.64 20.43
C LYS A 62 6.54 5.87 20.47
N GLU A 63 7.37 4.87 20.70
CA GLU A 63 8.84 5.04 20.79
C GLU A 63 9.56 4.61 19.50
N PHE A 64 8.87 3.93 18.57
CA PHE A 64 9.48 3.33 17.37
C PHE A 64 9.63 4.29 16.19
N TYR A 65 10.02 5.55 16.45
CA TYR A 65 10.08 6.61 15.43
C TYR A 65 11.44 6.75 14.74
N GLU A 66 12.53 6.26 15.34
CA GLU A 66 13.89 6.51 14.82
C GLU A 66 14.09 5.95 13.40
N TRP A 67 13.72 4.69 13.18
CA TRP A 67 13.83 4.06 11.85
C TRP A 67 12.86 4.65 10.82
N GLN A 68 11.75 5.28 11.24
CA GLN A 68 10.84 5.98 10.32
C GLN A 68 11.53 7.20 9.70
N GLY A 69 12.43 7.86 10.45
CA GLY A 69 13.23 8.99 9.97
C GLY A 69 14.17 8.61 8.82
N GLU A 70 14.78 7.43 8.89
CA GLU A 70 15.62 6.91 7.81
C GLU A 70 14.82 6.66 6.55
N PHE A 71 13.65 6.04 6.69
CA PHE A 71 12.80 5.74 5.55
C PHE A 71 12.19 7.01 4.94
N LYS A 72 11.96 8.10 5.68
CA LYS A 72 11.54 9.38 5.07
C LYS A 72 12.52 9.86 3.99
N LYS A 73 13.81 9.52 4.09
CA LYS A 73 14.84 9.87 3.09
C LYS A 73 14.72 9.06 1.79
N THR A 74 14.04 7.91 1.79
CA THR A 74 13.88 7.10 0.57
C THR A 74 13.01 7.84 -0.44
N ARG A 75 13.52 8.06 -1.66
CA ARG A 75 12.77 8.75 -2.73
C ARG A 75 11.85 7.79 -3.47
N GLY A 76 10.64 8.25 -3.77
CA GLY A 76 9.72 7.59 -4.70
C GLY A 76 10.26 7.54 -6.13
N THR A 77 9.50 6.93 -7.04
CA THR A 77 9.79 6.98 -8.47
C THR A 77 8.50 7.18 -9.26
N ALA A 78 8.61 7.85 -10.40
CA ALA A 78 7.54 7.93 -11.41
C ALA A 78 7.71 6.84 -12.49
N ASN A 79 8.78 6.05 -12.45
CA ASN A 79 9.00 4.94 -13.35
C ASN A 79 8.19 3.71 -12.87
N PRO A 80 7.24 3.19 -13.66
CA PRO A 80 6.36 2.08 -13.27
C PRO A 80 7.07 0.76 -13.05
N VAL A 81 8.11 0.45 -13.84
CA VAL A 81 8.91 -0.77 -13.67
C VAL A 81 9.59 -0.76 -12.31
N LYS A 82 10.31 0.34 -12.02
CA LYS A 82 10.98 0.53 -10.73
C LYS A 82 10.01 0.59 -9.55
N ALA A 83 8.84 1.20 -9.74
CA ALA A 83 7.77 1.23 -8.72
C ALA A 83 7.27 -0.19 -8.41
N THR A 84 7.00 -0.98 -9.45
CA THR A 84 6.53 -2.36 -9.34
C THR A 84 7.57 -3.25 -8.69
N GLU A 85 8.86 -3.13 -9.05
CA GLU A 85 9.95 -3.86 -8.38
C GLU A 85 10.00 -3.57 -6.88
N ARG A 86 9.88 -2.30 -6.48
CA ARG A 86 9.87 -1.90 -5.06
C ARG A 86 8.67 -2.49 -4.32
N LEU A 87 7.48 -2.43 -4.90
CA LEU A 87 6.28 -3.02 -4.31
C LEU A 87 6.38 -4.55 -4.22
N LYS A 88 6.94 -5.22 -5.24
CA LYS A 88 7.12 -6.68 -5.25
C LYS A 88 8.04 -7.21 -4.14
N LYS A 89 8.90 -6.37 -3.53
CA LYS A 89 9.69 -6.74 -2.34
C LYS A 89 8.82 -7.12 -1.14
N PHE A 90 7.65 -6.52 -1.01
CA PHE A 90 6.68 -6.83 0.04
C PHE A 90 5.88 -8.08 -0.35
N LYS A 91 6.41 -9.26 -0.03
CA LYS A 91 5.82 -10.56 -0.44
C LYS A 91 5.39 -11.47 0.72
N LYS A 92 5.40 -10.95 1.96
CA LYS A 92 5.06 -11.73 3.16
C LYS A 92 3.59 -12.16 3.05
N SER A 93 3.32 -13.46 3.16
CA SER A 93 1.95 -13.97 3.14
C SER A 93 1.20 -13.52 4.40
N SER A 94 -0.13 -13.44 4.35
CA SER A 94 -0.92 -13.08 5.54
C SER A 94 -0.73 -14.09 6.69
N LYS A 95 -0.57 -15.38 6.38
CA LYS A 95 -0.26 -16.42 7.37
C LYS A 95 1.09 -16.16 8.06
N THR A 96 2.17 -16.04 7.28
CA THR A 96 3.52 -15.80 7.80
C THR A 96 3.62 -14.47 8.54
N PHE A 97 2.88 -13.44 8.08
CA PHE A 97 2.81 -12.17 8.77
C PHE A 97 2.18 -12.32 10.16
N LEU A 98 1.01 -12.97 10.25
CA LEU A 98 0.32 -13.15 11.54
C LEU A 98 1.11 -14.01 12.52
N GLU A 99 1.81 -15.05 12.04
CA GLU A 99 2.75 -15.82 12.87
C GLU A 99 3.90 -14.96 13.44
N SER A 100 4.31 -13.92 12.71
CA SER A 100 5.32 -12.95 13.17
C SER A 100 4.71 -11.90 14.09
N PHE A 101 3.45 -11.52 13.86
CA PHE A 101 2.72 -10.51 14.63
C PHE A 101 2.65 -10.86 16.11
N ASP A 102 2.35 -12.12 16.43
CA ASP A 102 2.25 -12.61 17.80
C ASP A 102 3.62 -12.72 18.50
N LYS A 103 4.70 -12.84 17.73
CA LYS A 103 6.07 -13.00 18.25
C LYS A 103 6.80 -11.67 18.40
N ASN A 104 6.63 -10.79 17.42
CA ASN A 104 7.32 -9.51 17.32
C ASN A 104 6.39 -8.47 16.66
N ILE A 105 5.68 -7.75 17.52
CA ILE A 105 4.76 -6.70 17.12
C ILE A 105 5.48 -5.54 16.43
N GLU A 106 6.71 -5.23 16.83
CA GLU A 106 7.50 -4.13 16.28
C GLU A 106 7.92 -4.41 14.84
N GLU A 107 8.46 -5.61 14.56
CA GLU A 107 8.82 -6.01 13.19
C GLU A 107 7.58 -5.98 12.27
N SER A 108 6.45 -6.44 12.80
CA SER A 108 5.19 -6.49 12.07
C SER A 108 4.64 -5.09 11.80
N PHE A 109 4.73 -4.19 12.78
CA PHE A 109 4.43 -2.77 12.63
C PHE A 109 5.31 -2.12 11.56
N ARG A 110 6.63 -2.34 11.64
CA ARG A 110 7.61 -1.83 10.68
C ARG A 110 7.28 -2.27 9.27
N TYR A 111 6.97 -3.55 9.06
CA TYR A 111 6.61 -4.09 7.77
C TYR A 111 5.39 -3.38 7.15
N LEU A 112 4.29 -3.23 7.92
CA LEU A 112 3.07 -2.58 7.44
C LEU A 112 3.31 -1.09 7.12
N TRP A 113 4.10 -0.42 7.96
CA TRP A 113 4.47 0.97 7.75
C TRP A 113 5.32 1.16 6.49
N GLU A 114 6.36 0.34 6.30
CA GLU A 114 7.23 0.41 5.13
C GLU A 114 6.46 0.10 3.84
N LEU A 115 5.51 -0.84 3.90
CA LEU A 115 4.59 -1.10 2.79
C LEU A 115 3.75 0.14 2.47
N LYS A 116 3.09 0.73 3.47
CA LYS A 116 2.24 1.93 3.31
C LYS A 116 3.02 3.13 2.74
N GLU A 117 4.25 3.34 3.22
CA GLU A 117 5.11 4.41 2.72
C GLU A 117 5.62 4.13 1.31
N THR A 118 5.98 2.88 1.01
CA THR A 118 6.37 2.48 -0.36
C THR A 118 5.23 2.73 -1.33
N ILE A 119 3.99 2.38 -0.98
CA ILE A 119 2.82 2.69 -1.82
C ILE A 119 2.73 4.21 -2.01
N SER A 120 2.71 4.97 -0.92
CA SER A 120 2.55 6.44 -0.95
C SER A 120 3.57 7.12 -1.88
N LYS A 121 4.83 6.69 -1.82
CA LYS A 121 5.94 7.27 -2.59
C LYS A 121 5.94 6.90 -4.06
N ASN A 122 5.38 5.74 -4.43
CA ASN A 122 5.39 5.26 -5.81
C ASN A 122 4.03 5.46 -6.51
N MET A 123 3.05 6.09 -5.85
CA MET A 123 1.73 6.36 -6.44
C MET A 123 1.78 7.14 -7.76
N LYS A 124 2.77 8.03 -7.93
CA LYS A 124 2.93 8.82 -9.16
C LYS A 124 3.24 7.97 -10.40
N ALA A 125 3.78 6.77 -10.22
CA ALA A 125 4.07 5.86 -11.31
C ALA A 125 2.79 5.25 -11.94
N PHE A 126 1.68 5.28 -11.22
CA PHE A 126 0.38 4.80 -11.67
C PHE A 126 -0.50 6.03 -11.94
N SER A 127 -0.47 6.57 -13.16
CA SER A 127 -1.18 7.82 -13.47
C SER A 127 -2.68 7.61 -13.65
N TYR A 128 -3.49 8.60 -13.25
CA TYR A 128 -4.88 8.68 -13.70
C TYR A 128 -4.95 8.90 -15.22
N PRO A 129 -6.08 8.58 -15.85
CA PRO A 129 -6.32 8.96 -17.22
C PRO A 129 -6.33 10.48 -17.33
N THR A 130 -5.85 11.00 -18.46
CA THR A 130 -6.04 12.40 -18.80
C THR A 130 -7.45 12.55 -19.37
N TRP A 131 -8.23 13.44 -18.78
CA TRP A 131 -9.61 13.74 -19.22
C TRP A 131 -9.63 15.10 -19.88
N ILE A 132 -10.31 15.21 -21.03
CA ILE A 132 -10.62 16.49 -21.67
C ILE A 132 -12.11 16.75 -21.62
N ARG A 133 -12.47 18.02 -21.54
CA ARG A 133 -13.86 18.46 -21.64
C ARG A 133 -14.17 18.76 -23.11
N ARG A 134 -15.10 18.02 -23.71
CA ARG A 134 -15.68 18.31 -25.04
C ARG A 134 -17.20 18.22 -24.94
N ASP A 135 -17.90 19.17 -25.54
CA ASP A 135 -19.37 19.21 -25.59
C ASP A 135 -20.05 18.96 -24.23
N LYS A 136 -19.56 19.65 -23.20
CA LYS A 136 -20.01 19.54 -21.79
C LYS A 136 -19.84 18.14 -21.16
N LYS A 137 -19.19 17.18 -21.82
CA LYS A 137 -18.86 15.85 -21.30
C LYS A 137 -17.35 15.71 -21.03
N PHE A 138 -16.98 14.92 -20.02
CA PHE A 138 -15.60 14.50 -19.81
C PHE A 138 -15.33 13.25 -20.65
N ILE A 139 -14.32 13.30 -21.50
CA ILE A 139 -13.90 12.20 -22.37
C ILE A 139 -12.47 11.80 -22.00
N LYS A 140 -12.22 10.50 -21.83
CA LYS A 140 -10.89 9.94 -21.59
C LYS A 140 -10.03 10.17 -22.82
N GLN A 141 -8.99 10.99 -22.71
CA GLN A 141 -8.11 11.35 -23.82
C GLN A 141 -6.98 10.34 -23.98
N SER A 142 -6.34 9.96 -22.86
CA SER A 142 -5.25 9.00 -22.87
C SER A 142 -5.06 8.41 -21.48
N GLU A 143 -4.55 7.19 -21.44
CA GLU A 143 -3.96 6.60 -20.25
C GLU A 143 -2.64 5.98 -20.69
N LYS A 144 -1.54 6.34 -20.01
CA LYS A 144 -0.24 5.76 -20.34
C LYS A 144 -0.27 4.29 -19.91
N ILE A 145 -0.39 3.38 -20.87
CA ILE A 145 -0.22 1.95 -20.62
C ILE A 145 1.29 1.68 -20.62
N PHE A 146 1.76 0.99 -19.59
CA PHE A 146 3.17 0.69 -19.44
C PHE A 146 3.43 -0.78 -19.76
N TYR A 147 4.17 -1.01 -20.83
CA TYR A 147 4.63 -2.33 -21.25
C TYR A 147 6.03 -2.57 -20.69
N VAL A 148 6.32 -3.81 -20.28
CA VAL A 148 7.66 -4.28 -19.86
C VAL A 148 8.11 -5.36 -20.81
#